data_AF-A0A4S4D0V9-F1
#
_entry.id   AF-A0A4S4D0V9-F1
#
_cell.length_a   1.000
_cell.length_b   1.000
_cell.length_c   1.000
_cell.angle_alpha   90.00
_cell.angle_beta   90.00
_cell.angle_gamma   90.00
#
_symmetry.space_group_name_H-M   'P 1'
#
loop_
_entity.id
_entity.type
_entity.pdbx_description
1 polymer ?
#
loop_
_entity_poly.entity_id
_entity_poly.type
_entity_poly.pdbx_seq_one_letter_code
_entity_poly.pdbx_strand_id
1 'polypeptide(L)'
;MSGLLYKAPSIGSGCIMNLRSTDTTRHSLITSQHVYMKHNIRSTISGLNSPWSNWNCTFNGNIWNERERKLEETGLQTLKLCEVLHSRPLANLPTPKGCLLGKIQEGTIDWEKIANEAVRTIPGRENGGNCDIKNLSRGAKMYLPVFVDGANLSTGDMHFSQDGCRSATQAIKSIKLRKSTFLLVEIIRGGMKEYLTPMGPTPLHVNPIFEIGPVEPRFSEWFVFEGISVDESGRQHYLDASVAYKRAVLNAIDYLSKFGYSKEQMYLLLSCCPCEGRISGLVDSPNACAILAIPTTIFDQDVRPKTNKVPVGPRLVRNPDVLKCTYDGNLPTTKNPCTTI
;
A
#
# COMPACT_ATOMS: atom_id res chain seq x y z
N MET A 1 12.08 -14.84 0.29
CA MET A 1 11.66 -14.63 -1.11
C MET A 1 12.68 -13.73 -1.79
N SER A 2 13.07 -14.01 -3.03
CA SER A 2 14.07 -13.23 -3.77
C SER A 2 13.42 -12.07 -4.54
N GLY A 3 13.77 -10.85 -4.18
CA GLY A 3 13.47 -9.65 -4.96
C GLY A 3 14.53 -9.41 -6.04
N LEU A 4 14.10 -8.99 -7.24
CA LEU A 4 15.02 -8.55 -8.28
C LEU A 4 15.30 -7.05 -8.10
N LEU A 5 16.53 -6.69 -7.71
CA LEU A 5 16.95 -5.28 -7.69
C LEU A 5 17.33 -4.84 -9.11
N TYR A 6 16.78 -3.72 -9.57
CA TYR A 6 17.35 -3.00 -10.70
C TYR A 6 18.28 -1.89 -10.19
N LYS A 7 19.55 -1.98 -10.59
CA LYS A 7 20.58 -0.97 -10.33
C LYS A 7 21.10 -0.48 -11.67
N ALA A 8 20.93 0.80 -11.97
CA ALA A 8 21.39 1.38 -13.23
C ALA A 8 22.83 1.89 -13.11
N PRO A 9 23.72 1.61 -14.08
CA PRO A 9 25.00 2.30 -14.18
C PRO A 9 24.81 3.81 -14.39
N SER A 10 25.67 4.64 -13.79
CA SER A 10 25.74 6.10 -13.99
C SER A 10 24.55 6.97 -13.51
N ILE A 11 23.67 6.47 -12.63
CA ILE A 11 22.75 7.34 -11.87
C ILE A 11 23.46 7.83 -10.60
N GLY A 12 23.52 9.14 -10.40
CA GLY A 12 23.86 9.75 -9.12
C GLY A 12 22.61 10.16 -8.33
N SER A 13 22.76 10.34 -7.01
CA SER A 13 21.73 10.95 -6.15
C SER A 13 21.24 12.32 -6.66
N GLY A 14 20.01 12.71 -6.30
CA GLY A 14 19.37 13.96 -6.76
C GLY A 14 18.64 13.86 -8.11
N CYS A 15 18.65 12.69 -8.76
CA CYS A 15 17.81 12.41 -9.92
C CYS A 15 16.35 12.09 -9.51
N ILE A 16 15.43 12.14 -10.47
CA ILE A 16 14.13 11.48 -10.38
C ILE A 16 14.14 10.24 -11.27
N MET A 17 13.50 9.16 -10.80
CA MET A 17 13.16 8.00 -11.62
C MET A 17 11.69 8.09 -12.03
N ASN A 18 11.44 8.22 -13.34
CA ASN A 18 10.12 8.09 -13.95
C ASN A 18 9.85 6.59 -14.24
N LEU A 19 8.81 6.05 -13.61
CA LEU A 19 8.34 4.68 -13.78
C LEU A 19 7.00 4.68 -14.51
N ARG A 20 6.94 4.09 -15.69
CA ARG A 20 5.68 3.93 -16.44
C ARG A 20 5.31 2.46 -16.57
N SER A 21 4.11 2.10 -16.12
CA SER A 21 3.56 0.76 -16.36
C SER A 21 3.24 0.57 -17.85
N THR A 22 3.75 -0.51 -18.42
CA THR A 22 3.53 -0.91 -19.83
C THR A 22 2.68 -2.18 -19.91
N ASP A 23 2.00 -2.38 -21.05
CA ASP A 23 0.93 -3.38 -21.14
C ASP A 23 1.42 -4.74 -21.65
N THR A 24 1.04 -5.81 -20.94
CA THR A 24 0.90 -7.16 -21.51
C THR A 24 0.06 -8.05 -20.58
N THR A 25 -1.10 -8.50 -21.07
CA THR A 25 -2.00 -9.52 -20.48
C THR A 25 -2.62 -9.26 -19.08
N ARG A 26 -3.91 -8.89 -19.09
CA ARG A 26 -4.98 -9.09 -18.06
C ARG A 26 -4.69 -8.69 -16.58
N HIS A 27 -5.28 -7.56 -16.19
CA HIS A 27 -5.81 -7.25 -14.85
C HIS A 27 -4.87 -7.39 -13.63
N SER A 28 -4.09 -6.34 -13.35
CA SER A 28 -3.34 -6.15 -12.10
C SER A 28 -3.26 -4.68 -11.69
N LEU A 29 -3.20 -4.42 -10.38
CA LEU A 29 -2.79 -3.14 -9.78
C LEU A 29 -1.34 -3.27 -9.27
N ILE A 30 -0.66 -2.15 -8.97
CA ILE A 30 0.79 -2.13 -8.66
C ILE A 30 1.02 -1.48 -7.28
N THR A 31 1.46 -2.26 -6.29
CA THR A 31 1.49 -1.85 -4.87
C THR A 31 2.64 -2.55 -4.10
N SER A 32 3.88 -2.01 -4.10
CA SER A 32 5.15 -2.73 -3.79
C SER A 32 5.23 -3.57 -2.48
N GLN A 33 5.86 -4.76 -2.32
CA GLN A 33 7.12 -5.45 -2.75
C GLN A 33 7.21 -6.59 -3.84
N HIS A 34 8.22 -6.57 -4.73
CA HIS A 34 8.75 -7.62 -5.69
C HIS A 34 8.05 -8.02 -7.04
N VAL A 35 8.83 -7.89 -8.15
CA VAL A 35 8.56 -8.27 -9.58
C VAL A 35 9.90 -8.65 -10.27
N TYR A 36 9.87 -9.34 -11.42
CA TYR A 36 11.03 -9.73 -12.26
C TYR A 36 10.98 -9.07 -13.65
N MET A 37 12.14 -8.71 -14.23
CA MET A 37 12.26 -8.26 -15.63
C MET A 37 12.88 -9.34 -16.54
N LYS A 38 12.41 -9.42 -17.79
CA LYS A 38 13.10 -10.08 -18.92
C LYS A 38 13.41 -9.01 -19.99
N HIS A 39 14.55 -9.14 -20.67
CA HIS A 39 15.13 -8.05 -21.47
C HIS A 39 14.27 -7.59 -22.65
N ASN A 40 14.29 -6.28 -22.89
CA ASN A 40 14.34 -5.72 -24.25
C ASN A 40 14.98 -4.31 -24.26
N ILE A 41 16.17 -4.18 -23.66
CA ILE A 41 16.99 -2.95 -23.75
C ILE A 41 17.77 -2.98 -25.07
N ARG A 42 17.36 -2.15 -26.04
CA ARG A 42 18.08 -1.97 -27.31
C ARG A 42 18.94 -0.70 -27.30
N SER A 43 19.92 -0.66 -26.40
CA SER A 43 20.93 0.41 -26.34
C SER A 43 22.34 -0.19 -26.42
N THR A 44 22.96 -0.09 -27.58
CA THR A 44 24.36 -0.47 -27.80
C THR A 44 25.31 0.50 -27.09
N ILE A 45 25.89 0.08 -25.97
CA ILE A 45 27.12 0.66 -25.42
C ILE A 45 28.09 -0.48 -25.15
N SER A 46 29.28 -0.41 -25.73
CA SER A 46 30.30 -1.44 -25.70
C SER A 46 31.25 -1.28 -24.52
N GLY A 47 31.31 -2.30 -23.65
CA GLY A 47 32.47 -2.63 -22.80
C GLY A 47 32.91 -1.62 -21.74
N LEU A 48 32.86 -2.02 -20.46
CA LEU A 48 33.71 -1.45 -19.41
C LEU A 48 33.87 -2.43 -18.25
N ASN A 49 35.12 -2.79 -17.93
CA ASN A 49 35.47 -3.57 -16.74
C ASN A 49 35.72 -2.61 -15.57
N SER A 50 35.07 -2.83 -14.43
CA SER A 50 35.47 -2.24 -13.14
C SER A 50 34.99 -3.12 -11.97
N PRO A 51 35.64 -3.07 -10.79
CA PRO A 51 35.47 -4.09 -9.76
C PRO A 51 34.19 -3.94 -8.92
N TRP A 52 33.72 -5.07 -8.38
CA TRP A 52 32.54 -5.15 -7.54
C TRP A 52 32.86 -4.79 -6.09
N SER A 53 32.43 -3.61 -5.64
CA SER A 53 32.42 -3.20 -4.23
C SER A 53 30.98 -3.11 -3.67
N ASN A 54 30.84 -3.03 -2.34
CA ASN A 54 29.61 -3.32 -1.59
C ASN A 54 28.46 -2.31 -1.81
N TRP A 55 27.20 -2.75 -1.60
CA TRP A 55 25.99 -1.92 -1.76
C TRP A 55 25.16 -1.89 -0.48
N ASN A 56 25.37 -0.84 0.30
CA ASN A 56 24.71 -0.61 1.58
C ASN A 56 23.47 0.29 1.41
N CYS A 57 22.37 -0.06 2.09
CA CYS A 57 21.25 0.88 2.34
C CYS A 57 21.48 1.70 3.63
N THR A 58 22.72 2.16 3.86
CA THR A 58 23.09 2.97 5.05
C THR A 58 22.77 4.46 4.90
N PHE A 59 22.42 4.93 3.71
CA PHE A 59 22.02 6.33 3.54
C PHE A 59 20.58 6.53 4.04
N ASN A 60 20.41 7.46 5.00
CA ASN A 60 19.15 7.94 5.56
C ASN A 60 18.21 6.95 6.32
N GLY A 61 18.45 5.63 6.28
CA GLY A 61 17.64 4.65 7.04
C GLY A 61 17.52 4.97 8.53
N ASN A 62 18.59 5.49 9.14
CA ASN A 62 18.63 5.89 10.56
C ASN A 62 17.64 7.02 10.89
N ILE A 63 17.33 7.93 9.96
CA ILE A 63 16.36 9.03 10.21
C ILE A 63 14.92 8.48 10.26
N TRP A 64 14.65 7.34 9.62
CA TRP A 64 13.38 6.62 9.77
C TRP A 64 13.33 5.85 11.08
N ASN A 65 14.35 5.02 11.35
CA ASN A 65 14.47 4.25 12.59
C ASN A 65 14.39 5.14 13.84
N GLU A 66 15.00 6.33 13.82
CA GLU A 66 14.99 7.29 14.93
C GLU A 66 13.61 7.97 15.12
N ARG A 67 12.90 8.30 14.04
CA ARG A 67 11.52 8.82 14.12
C ARG A 67 10.54 7.76 14.62
N GLU A 68 10.67 6.54 14.10
CA GLU A 68 9.86 5.37 14.49
C GLU A 68 10.15 4.94 15.94
N ARG A 69 11.41 5.01 16.39
CA ARG A 69 11.83 4.82 17.78
C ARG A 69 11.21 5.85 18.72
N LYS A 70 11.33 7.15 18.42
CA LYS A 70 10.76 8.22 19.25
C LYS A 70 9.23 8.12 19.38
N LEU A 71 8.56 7.65 18.32
CA LEU A 71 7.13 7.35 18.34
C LEU A 71 6.78 6.19 19.29
N GLU A 72 7.58 5.12 19.31
CA GLU A 72 7.40 4.00 20.25
C GLU A 72 7.73 4.41 21.70
N GLU A 73 8.88 5.05 21.92
CA GLU A 73 9.41 5.40 23.24
C GLU A 73 8.63 6.52 23.95
N THR A 74 7.97 7.43 23.22
CA THR A 74 7.09 8.47 23.82
C THR A 74 5.63 8.05 23.95
N GLY A 75 5.22 6.96 23.28
CA GLY A 75 3.92 6.31 23.47
C GLY A 75 2.69 7.16 23.13
N LEU A 76 1.54 6.76 23.69
CA LEU A 76 0.24 7.43 23.45
C LEU A 76 0.15 8.84 24.06
N GLN A 77 0.98 9.15 25.06
CA GLN A 77 0.86 10.36 25.88
C GLN A 77 1.03 11.67 25.06
N THR A 78 1.72 11.59 23.93
CA THR A 78 1.95 12.70 22.99
C THR A 78 0.97 12.73 21.81
N LEU A 79 0.25 11.63 21.53
CA LEU A 79 -0.46 11.42 20.26
C LEU A 79 -1.85 10.79 20.44
N LYS A 80 -2.85 11.66 20.66
CA LYS A 80 -4.27 11.32 20.88
C LYS A 80 -4.90 10.40 19.82
N LEU A 81 -4.46 10.53 18.55
CA LEU A 81 -4.94 9.76 17.40
C LEU A 81 -4.90 8.23 17.60
N CYS A 82 -3.94 7.75 18.41
CA CYS A 82 -3.66 6.33 18.55
C CYS A 82 -4.56 5.60 19.56
N GLU A 83 -5.32 6.31 20.41
CA GLU A 83 -6.19 5.70 21.43
C GLU A 83 -7.26 4.77 20.81
N VAL A 84 -7.87 5.19 19.70
CA VAL A 84 -8.95 4.45 19.02
C VAL A 84 -8.42 3.36 18.08
N LEU A 85 -7.11 3.34 17.83
CA LEU A 85 -6.43 2.43 16.89
C LEU A 85 -5.49 1.41 17.58
N HIS A 86 -5.45 1.37 18.92
CA HIS A 86 -4.44 0.70 19.76
C HIS A 86 -4.23 -0.83 19.57
N SER A 87 -4.95 -1.48 18.64
CA SER A 87 -4.79 -2.89 18.29
C SER A 87 -3.47 -3.26 17.56
N ARG A 88 -2.56 -2.31 17.37
CA ARG A 88 -1.29 -2.47 16.63
C ARG A 88 -0.14 -1.72 17.34
N PRO A 89 1.12 -2.18 17.19
CA PRO A 89 2.27 -1.43 17.69
C PRO A 89 2.42 -0.10 16.92
N LEU A 90 2.87 0.94 17.63
CA LEU A 90 3.00 2.32 17.11
C LEU A 90 4.01 2.42 15.96
N ALA A 91 5.09 1.64 16.05
CA ALA A 91 6.10 1.50 15.02
C ALA A 91 6.49 0.02 14.85
N ASN A 92 7.32 -0.28 13.86
CA ASN A 92 7.96 -1.58 13.71
C ASN A 92 9.45 -1.35 13.50
N LEU A 93 10.23 -1.44 14.58
CA LEU A 93 11.68 -1.26 14.51
C LEU A 93 12.37 -2.35 13.67
N PRO A 94 13.63 -2.11 13.23
CA PRO A 94 14.50 -3.12 12.65
C PRO A 94 14.56 -4.40 13.50
N THR A 95 14.65 -5.54 12.82
CA THR A 95 14.87 -6.82 13.49
C THR A 95 15.49 -7.82 12.50
N PRO A 96 16.49 -8.62 12.90
CA PRO A 96 17.03 -9.67 12.06
C PRO A 96 16.05 -10.84 11.89
N LYS A 97 15.02 -10.97 12.74
CA LYS A 97 14.06 -12.08 12.72
C LYS A 97 13.26 -12.10 11.42
N GLY A 98 13.59 -13.06 10.53
CA GLY A 98 12.97 -13.19 9.21
C GLY A 98 13.46 -12.17 8.18
N CYS A 99 14.60 -11.52 8.42
CA CYS A 99 15.22 -10.59 7.48
C CYS A 99 15.75 -11.30 6.23
N LEU A 100 15.73 -10.63 5.07
CA LEU A 100 16.05 -11.22 3.76
C LEU A 100 16.87 -10.25 2.91
N LEU A 101 18.18 -10.23 3.11
CA LEU A 101 19.11 -9.27 2.49
C LEU A 101 19.57 -9.64 1.06
N GLY A 102 18.75 -10.39 0.33
CA GLY A 102 18.92 -10.68 -1.10
C GLY A 102 20.16 -11.52 -1.44
N LYS A 103 21.30 -10.86 -1.67
CA LYS A 103 22.59 -11.48 -2.02
C LYS A 103 23.59 -11.56 -0.85
N ILE A 104 23.32 -10.86 0.25
CA ILE A 104 24.20 -10.86 1.42
C ILE A 104 23.95 -12.16 2.20
N GLN A 105 25.01 -12.94 2.46
CA GLN A 105 24.91 -14.25 3.09
C GLN A 105 24.63 -14.14 4.59
N GLU A 106 23.63 -14.87 5.06
CA GLU A 106 23.24 -14.97 6.47
C GLU A 106 24.40 -15.49 7.36
N GLY A 107 24.57 -14.91 8.55
CA GLY A 107 25.70 -15.20 9.45
C GLY A 107 27.03 -14.54 9.06
N THR A 108 27.06 -13.59 8.13
CA THR A 108 28.23 -12.72 7.88
C THR A 108 28.12 -11.41 8.66
N ILE A 109 29.25 -10.78 8.98
CA ILE A 109 29.30 -9.50 9.73
C ILE A 109 28.49 -8.40 9.02
N ASP A 110 28.58 -8.32 7.68
CA ASP A 110 27.77 -7.39 6.88
C ASP A 110 26.27 -7.71 6.97
N TRP A 111 25.88 -8.99 6.99
CA TRP A 111 24.49 -9.39 7.18
C TRP A 111 24.00 -9.04 8.58
N GLU A 112 24.75 -9.35 9.62
CA GLU A 112 24.36 -9.05 11.01
C GLU A 112 24.18 -7.56 11.24
N LYS A 113 25.11 -6.73 10.75
CA LYS A 113 24.99 -5.28 10.80
C LYS A 113 23.72 -4.81 10.07
N ILE A 114 23.58 -5.17 8.80
CA ILE A 114 22.48 -4.67 7.97
C ILE A 114 21.13 -5.21 8.46
N ALA A 115 21.05 -6.43 8.99
CA ALA A 115 19.81 -7.02 9.51
C ALA A 115 19.32 -6.36 10.82
N ASN A 116 20.23 -5.74 11.58
CA ASN A 116 19.90 -4.92 12.75
C ASN A 116 19.65 -3.43 12.42
N GLU A 117 20.17 -2.92 11.30
CA GLU A 117 19.97 -1.51 10.86
C GLU A 117 18.81 -1.33 9.86
N ALA A 118 18.45 -2.37 9.09
CA ALA A 118 17.54 -2.26 7.94
C ALA A 118 16.09 -1.91 8.35
N VAL A 119 15.57 -0.86 7.70
CA VAL A 119 14.21 -0.37 7.93
C VAL A 119 13.15 -1.36 7.45
N ARG A 120 12.09 -1.53 8.23
CA ARG A 120 11.00 -2.46 7.90
C ARG A 120 10.17 -1.91 6.73
N THR A 121 9.74 -2.77 5.81
CA THR A 121 8.99 -2.37 4.60
C THR A 121 7.49 -2.22 4.79
N ILE A 122 7.01 -2.11 6.04
CA ILE A 122 5.59 -2.04 6.41
C ILE A 122 4.96 -0.66 6.10
N PRO A 123 5.54 0.48 6.53
CA PRO A 123 4.99 1.79 6.19
C PRO A 123 5.51 2.29 4.83
N GLY A 124 4.70 3.12 4.16
CA GLY A 124 5.18 4.04 3.15
C GLY A 124 6.01 5.16 3.76
N ARG A 125 7.01 5.66 3.03
CA ARG A 125 7.95 6.69 3.45
C ARG A 125 8.27 7.62 2.28
N GLU A 126 9.22 8.52 2.46
CA GLU A 126 9.61 9.56 1.48
C GLU A 126 10.26 8.99 0.19
N ASN A 127 10.68 7.72 0.20
CA ASN A 127 11.06 6.94 -0.99
C ASN A 127 9.88 6.18 -1.65
N GLY A 128 8.65 6.48 -1.27
CA GLY A 128 7.47 5.68 -1.60
C GLY A 128 7.35 4.48 -0.67
N GLY A 129 7.84 3.31 -1.08
CA GLY A 129 7.65 2.07 -0.33
C GLY A 129 6.18 1.62 -0.30
N ASN A 130 5.70 1.14 0.85
CA ASN A 130 4.35 0.59 0.97
C ASN A 130 3.28 1.67 1.19
N CYS A 131 2.94 2.43 0.14
CA CYS A 131 1.92 3.49 0.20
C CYS A 131 0.47 3.00 0.03
N ASP A 132 0.24 1.76 -0.44
CA ASP A 132 -1.10 1.17 -0.65
C ASP A 132 -2.11 2.04 -1.46
N ILE A 133 -1.65 2.80 -2.47
CA ILE A 133 -2.51 3.69 -3.25
C ILE A 133 -3.18 2.93 -4.41
N LYS A 134 -4.51 2.73 -4.37
CA LYS A 134 -5.25 1.98 -5.41
C LYS A 134 -5.07 2.57 -6.84
N ASN A 135 -4.92 3.90 -6.94
CA ASN A 135 -4.81 4.64 -8.20
C ASN A 135 -3.44 4.48 -8.90
N LEU A 136 -2.42 3.96 -8.21
CA LEU A 136 -1.13 3.53 -8.80
C LEU A 136 -1.32 2.20 -9.55
N SER A 137 -2.21 2.24 -10.54
CA SER A 137 -2.69 1.11 -11.32
C SER A 137 -1.92 0.94 -12.63
N ARG A 138 -2.30 -0.05 -13.45
CA ARG A 138 -1.73 -0.27 -14.79
C ARG A 138 -1.79 1.03 -15.62
N GLY A 139 -0.72 1.34 -16.33
CA GLY A 139 -0.60 2.53 -17.17
C GLY A 139 -0.34 3.85 -16.43
N ALA A 140 -0.29 3.87 -15.09
CA ALA A 140 0.15 5.03 -14.33
C ALA A 140 1.64 5.38 -14.60
N LYS A 141 2.01 6.64 -14.34
CA LYS A 141 3.42 7.08 -14.24
C LYS A 141 3.74 7.49 -12.81
N MET A 142 4.88 7.09 -12.25
CA MET A 142 5.31 7.45 -10.90
C MET A 142 6.71 8.06 -10.93
N TYR A 143 6.89 9.17 -10.22
CA TYR A 143 8.14 9.92 -10.15
C TYR A 143 8.75 9.77 -8.74
N LEU A 144 9.80 8.96 -8.62
CA LEU A 144 10.48 8.66 -7.35
C LEU A 144 11.74 9.52 -7.17
N PRO A 145 12.00 10.10 -5.97
CA PRO A 145 13.27 10.73 -5.65
C PRO A 145 14.40 9.69 -5.52
N VAL A 146 15.59 9.99 -6.06
CA VAL A 146 16.76 9.10 -6.01
C VAL A 146 17.74 9.56 -4.92
N PHE A 147 17.70 8.88 -3.78
CA PHE A 147 18.57 9.16 -2.62
C PHE A 147 19.96 8.50 -2.68
N VAL A 148 20.16 7.48 -3.54
CA VAL A 148 21.41 6.71 -3.63
C VAL A 148 21.79 6.42 -5.08
N ASP A 149 23.09 6.35 -5.34
CA ASP A 149 23.63 6.07 -6.66
C ASP A 149 23.21 4.68 -7.18
N GLY A 150 22.83 4.62 -8.47
CA GLY A 150 22.20 3.46 -9.09
C GLY A 150 20.73 3.21 -8.69
N ALA A 151 20.18 3.98 -7.75
CA ALA A 151 18.78 4.06 -7.31
C ALA A 151 18.12 2.81 -6.69
N ASN A 152 18.59 1.60 -6.97
CA ASN A 152 18.19 0.34 -6.29
C ASN A 152 16.67 0.07 -6.25
N LEU A 153 15.98 0.18 -7.39
CA LEU A 153 14.53 0.02 -7.49
C LEU A 153 14.04 -1.36 -7.00
N SER A 154 12.93 -1.35 -6.25
CA SER A 154 12.13 -2.52 -5.85
C SER A 154 10.62 -2.19 -5.91
N THR A 155 9.79 -3.11 -6.42
CA THR A 155 8.37 -2.89 -6.77
C THR A 155 7.58 -4.21 -6.82
N GLY A 156 6.27 -4.28 -6.52
CA GLY A 156 5.47 -5.53 -6.39
C GLY A 156 4.17 -5.49 -5.54
N ASP A 157 4.03 -6.35 -4.50
CA ASP A 157 2.88 -6.68 -3.58
C ASP A 157 1.48 -6.43 -4.17
N MET A 158 1.37 -6.84 -5.44
CA MET A 158 0.30 -6.50 -6.36
C MET A 158 -1.07 -6.95 -5.86
N HIS A 159 -1.86 -6.02 -5.34
CA HIS A 159 -3.27 -6.23 -5.07
C HIS A 159 -4.04 -6.41 -6.40
N PHE A 160 -5.14 -7.16 -6.38
CA PHE A 160 -6.03 -7.26 -7.55
C PHE A 160 -7.14 -6.21 -7.48
N SER A 161 -7.64 -5.96 -6.28
CA SER A 161 -8.49 -4.81 -5.95
C SER A 161 -8.28 -4.45 -4.48
N GLN A 162 -8.53 -3.18 -4.15
CA GLN A 162 -8.30 -2.58 -2.84
C GLN A 162 -9.19 -1.33 -2.72
N ASP A 163 -9.65 -1.03 -1.51
CA ASP A 163 -10.30 0.24 -1.18
C ASP A 163 -9.31 1.40 -1.11
N GLY A 164 -9.84 2.63 -1.22
CA GLY A 164 -9.04 3.86 -1.26
C GLY A 164 -8.30 4.23 0.03
N CYS A 165 -8.42 3.46 1.12
CA CYS A 165 -7.80 3.81 2.42
C CYS A 165 -7.23 2.60 3.21
N ARG A 166 -7.29 1.36 2.67
CA ARG A 166 -6.88 0.12 3.35
C ARG A 166 -7.57 -0.07 4.71
N SER A 167 -8.90 0.13 4.72
CA SER A 167 -9.76 0.13 5.92
C SER A 167 -9.73 -1.16 6.75
N ALA A 168 -9.27 -2.28 6.17
CA ALA A 168 -8.83 -3.47 6.90
C ALA A 168 -7.38 -3.84 6.60
N THR A 169 -6.77 -4.60 7.51
CA THR A 169 -5.42 -5.17 7.39
C THR A 169 -5.23 -6.12 6.18
N GLN A 170 -6.29 -6.40 5.41
CA GLN A 170 -6.30 -7.36 4.32
C GLN A 170 -7.01 -6.80 3.08
N ALA A 171 -6.22 -6.14 2.22
CA ALA A 171 -6.55 -6.10 0.79
C ALA A 171 -6.60 -7.52 0.22
N ILE A 172 -7.37 -7.77 -0.85
CA ILE A 172 -7.32 -9.08 -1.53
C ILE A 172 -6.00 -9.20 -2.31
N LYS A 173 -4.99 -9.73 -1.61
CA LYS A 173 -3.75 -10.31 -2.12
C LYS A 173 -4.09 -11.58 -2.92
N SER A 174 -4.68 -11.38 -4.10
CA SER A 174 -5.53 -12.38 -4.74
C SER A 174 -4.87 -13.76 -4.93
N ILE A 175 -5.68 -14.77 -4.62
CA ILE A 175 -5.38 -16.20 -4.58
C ILE A 175 -4.49 -16.65 -5.74
N LYS A 176 -3.28 -17.10 -5.40
CA LYS A 176 -2.42 -18.03 -6.17
C LYS A 176 -2.08 -17.68 -7.63
N LEU A 177 -2.39 -16.46 -8.09
CA LEU A 177 -1.99 -15.98 -9.42
C LEU A 177 -0.52 -15.57 -9.45
N ARG A 178 0.25 -16.12 -10.40
CA ARG A 178 1.55 -15.56 -10.79
C ARG A 178 1.29 -14.21 -11.46
N LYS A 179 1.63 -13.12 -10.78
CA LYS A 179 1.51 -11.76 -11.29
C LYS A 179 2.86 -11.29 -11.84
N SER A 180 2.80 -10.49 -12.89
CA SER A 180 3.96 -9.87 -13.54
C SER A 180 3.61 -8.42 -13.86
N THR A 181 4.61 -7.54 -13.81
CA THR A 181 4.45 -6.12 -14.17
C THR A 181 5.58 -5.74 -15.10
N PHE A 182 5.24 -5.05 -16.19
CA PHE A 182 6.22 -4.45 -17.08
C PHE A 182 6.32 -2.96 -16.75
N LEU A 183 7.54 -2.49 -16.56
CA LEU A 183 7.86 -1.09 -16.23
C LEU A 183 8.89 -0.59 -17.23
N LEU A 184 8.59 0.54 -17.86
CA LEU A 184 9.59 1.42 -18.46
C LEU A 184 10.19 2.29 -17.35
N VAL A 185 11.51 2.47 -17.37
CA VAL A 185 12.26 3.25 -16.38
C VAL A 185 13.08 4.30 -17.10
N GLU A 186 12.82 5.57 -16.81
CA GLU A 186 13.51 6.74 -17.37
C GLU A 186 14.07 7.61 -16.25
N ILE A 187 15.20 8.28 -16.48
CA ILE A 187 15.92 9.02 -15.43
C ILE A 187 16.01 10.50 -15.77
N ILE A 188 15.39 11.33 -14.93
CA ILE A 188 15.42 12.79 -15.03
C ILE A 188 16.57 13.27 -14.13
N ARG A 189 17.74 13.53 -14.74
CA ARG A 189 18.94 14.00 -14.02
C ARG A 189 18.68 15.38 -13.44
N GLY A 190 19.01 15.59 -12.17
CA GLY A 190 18.73 16.84 -11.45
C GLY A 190 17.25 17.05 -11.06
N GLY A 191 16.34 16.12 -11.39
CA GLY A 191 14.90 16.31 -11.20
C GLY A 191 14.45 16.61 -9.76
N MET A 192 15.19 16.19 -8.72
CA MET A 192 14.87 16.56 -7.34
C MET A 192 15.14 18.04 -7.03
N LYS A 193 15.86 18.78 -7.87
CA LYS A 193 16.02 20.24 -7.76
C LYS A 193 14.93 21.00 -8.53
N GLU A 194 14.36 20.38 -9.56
CA GLU A 194 13.45 21.02 -10.50
C GLU A 194 11.96 20.76 -10.20
N TYR A 195 11.63 19.53 -9.76
CA TYR A 195 10.23 19.06 -9.61
C TYR A 195 9.92 18.46 -8.24
N LEU A 196 10.89 17.84 -7.57
CA LEU A 196 10.73 17.20 -6.26
C LEU A 196 11.70 17.77 -5.22
N THR A 197 11.69 19.09 -5.07
CA THR A 197 12.51 19.84 -4.12
C THR A 197 12.13 19.50 -2.68
N PRO A 198 13.08 19.07 -1.82
CA PRO A 198 12.77 18.79 -0.42
C PRO A 198 12.33 20.04 0.36
N MET A 199 11.13 19.99 0.94
CA MET A 199 10.47 21.08 1.67
C MET A 199 10.55 20.85 3.18
N GLY A 200 11.76 20.86 3.75
CA GLY A 200 11.96 20.70 5.19
C GLY A 200 13.42 20.53 5.62
N PRO A 201 13.69 20.25 6.91
CA PRO A 201 15.03 20.30 7.51
C PRO A 201 16.01 19.21 7.04
N THR A 202 15.61 18.26 6.19
CA THR A 202 16.51 17.25 5.62
C THR A 202 16.16 16.94 4.16
N PRO A 203 17.10 16.40 3.35
CA PRO A 203 16.83 15.97 1.98
C PRO A 203 15.74 14.89 1.81
N LEU A 204 15.26 14.30 2.92
CA LEU A 204 14.12 13.38 2.90
C LEU A 204 12.76 14.08 2.82
N HIS A 205 12.64 15.40 2.99
CA HIS A 205 11.33 16.08 3.07
C HIS A 205 10.66 16.26 1.69
N VAL A 206 10.49 15.15 0.98
CA VAL A 206 10.03 15.01 -0.40
C VAL A 206 9.18 13.75 -0.49
N ASN A 207 8.14 13.76 -1.32
CA ASN A 207 7.30 12.59 -1.55
C ASN A 207 7.17 12.32 -3.05
N PRO A 208 6.96 11.06 -3.48
CA PRO A 208 6.67 10.76 -4.87
C PRO A 208 5.40 11.43 -5.37
N ILE A 209 5.40 11.83 -6.64
CA ILE A 209 4.20 12.25 -7.37
C ILE A 209 3.89 11.23 -8.46
N PHE A 210 2.62 11.14 -8.89
CA PHE A 210 2.21 10.18 -9.91
C PHE A 210 1.05 10.69 -10.78
N GLU A 211 1.00 10.22 -12.02
CA GLU A 211 -0.12 10.36 -12.94
C GLU A 211 -0.97 9.09 -12.88
N ILE A 212 -2.30 9.24 -12.73
CA ILE A 212 -3.24 8.12 -12.75
C ILE A 212 -3.29 7.47 -14.13
N GLY A 213 -3.31 6.14 -14.18
CA GLY A 213 -3.38 5.39 -15.43
C GLY A 213 -4.73 5.53 -16.15
N PRO A 214 -4.76 5.49 -17.50
CA PRO A 214 -5.99 5.67 -18.29
C PRO A 214 -6.98 4.48 -18.22
N VAL A 215 -6.66 3.44 -17.44
CA VAL A 215 -7.40 2.16 -17.36
C VAL A 215 -7.91 1.85 -15.95
N GLU A 216 -8.05 2.86 -15.09
CA GLU A 216 -8.74 2.71 -13.80
C GLU A 216 -10.25 2.43 -14.00
N PRO A 217 -10.87 1.51 -13.22
CA PRO A 217 -12.32 1.31 -13.23
C PRO A 217 -13.08 2.56 -12.77
N ARG A 218 -13.68 3.30 -13.72
CA ARG A 218 -14.47 4.50 -13.44
C ARG A 218 -15.93 4.13 -13.20
N PHE A 219 -16.45 4.48 -12.03
CA PHE A 219 -17.87 4.33 -11.67
C PHE A 219 -18.57 5.70 -11.72
N SER A 220 -19.79 5.72 -12.25
CA SER A 220 -20.63 6.91 -12.36
C SER A 220 -21.55 7.11 -11.16
N GLU A 221 -22.11 6.02 -10.62
CA GLU A 221 -23.05 6.03 -9.49
C GLU A 221 -22.36 5.58 -8.20
N TRP A 222 -22.41 6.45 -7.19
CA TRP A 222 -21.80 6.24 -5.87
C TRP A 222 -22.85 6.43 -4.78
N PHE A 223 -22.82 5.56 -3.77
CA PHE A 223 -23.62 5.69 -2.56
C PHE A 223 -22.68 5.94 -1.38
N VAL A 224 -22.94 7.01 -0.62
CA VAL A 224 -21.94 7.66 0.23
C VAL A 224 -22.36 7.59 1.69
N PHE A 225 -21.42 7.19 2.55
CA PHE A 225 -21.57 7.15 4.00
C PHE A 225 -20.63 8.16 4.64
N GLU A 226 -21.15 8.95 5.58
CA GLU A 226 -20.39 9.96 6.32
C GLU A 226 -20.01 9.46 7.71
N GLY A 227 -18.90 9.98 8.23
CA GLY A 227 -18.52 9.89 9.63
C GLY A 227 -17.75 11.13 10.08
N ILE A 228 -17.84 11.41 11.38
CA ILE A 228 -17.22 12.57 12.05
C ILE A 228 -16.35 12.11 13.23
N SER A 229 -15.56 13.01 13.82
CA SER A 229 -14.66 12.77 14.96
C SER A 229 -15.37 12.47 16.30
N VAL A 230 -16.43 11.67 16.29
CA VAL A 230 -17.15 11.17 17.48
C VAL A 230 -17.18 9.65 17.41
N ASP A 231 -16.64 8.96 18.42
CA ASP A 231 -16.44 7.50 18.37
C ASP A 231 -17.70 6.67 18.71
N GLU A 232 -17.57 5.34 18.76
CA GLU A 232 -18.68 4.44 19.10
C GLU A 232 -19.24 4.59 20.52
N SER A 233 -18.51 5.23 21.44
CA SER A 233 -18.99 5.55 22.80
C SER A 233 -19.69 6.91 22.90
N GLY A 234 -19.67 7.70 21.82
CA GLY A 234 -20.15 9.10 21.81
C GLY A 234 -19.11 10.11 22.31
N ARG A 235 -17.85 9.69 22.55
CA ARG A 235 -16.76 10.60 22.94
C ARG A 235 -16.35 11.47 21.75
N GLN A 236 -16.27 12.78 21.98
CA GLN A 236 -15.74 13.76 21.04
C GLN A 236 -14.20 13.68 20.97
N HIS A 237 -13.66 13.62 19.77
CA HIS A 237 -12.25 13.79 19.43
C HIS A 237 -12.07 15.09 18.64
N TYR A 238 -10.85 15.65 18.61
CA TYR A 238 -10.59 16.94 17.96
C TYR A 238 -9.91 16.76 16.60
N LEU A 239 -10.63 17.10 15.52
CA LEU A 239 -10.19 17.02 14.12
C LEU A 239 -9.59 15.65 13.72
N ASP A 240 -10.08 14.59 14.35
CA ASP A 240 -9.62 13.23 14.14
C ASP A 240 -10.29 12.60 12.90
N ALA A 241 -9.54 12.58 11.80
CA ALA A 241 -9.96 11.98 10.53
C ALA A 241 -9.96 10.44 10.55
N SER A 242 -9.22 9.79 11.46
CA SER A 242 -9.21 8.34 11.61
C SER A 242 -10.49 7.84 12.28
N VAL A 243 -10.95 8.52 13.34
CA VAL A 243 -12.27 8.31 13.95
C VAL A 243 -13.38 8.62 12.94
N ALA A 244 -13.29 9.75 12.22
CA ALA A 244 -14.27 10.10 11.19
C ALA A 244 -14.41 9.04 10.11
N TYR A 245 -13.29 8.54 9.56
CA TYR A 245 -13.34 7.51 8.52
C TYR A 245 -13.77 6.14 9.07
N LYS A 246 -13.34 5.77 10.28
CA LYS A 246 -13.84 4.59 11.00
C LYS A 246 -15.37 4.64 11.17
N ARG A 247 -15.92 5.81 11.51
CA ARG A 247 -17.37 6.01 11.60
C ARG A 247 -18.06 5.83 10.25
N ALA A 248 -17.52 6.38 9.16
CA ALA A 248 -18.08 6.18 7.81
C ALA A 248 -18.14 4.69 7.42
N VAL A 249 -17.06 3.94 7.67
CA VAL A 249 -16.99 2.49 7.42
C VAL A 249 -18.00 1.72 8.27
N LEU A 250 -18.11 2.01 9.57
CA LEU A 250 -19.07 1.34 10.48
C LEU A 250 -20.53 1.64 10.07
N ASN A 251 -20.83 2.87 9.69
CA ASN A 251 -22.15 3.29 9.22
C ASN A 251 -22.53 2.54 7.93
N ALA A 252 -21.58 2.34 7.00
CA ALA A 252 -21.77 1.55 5.79
C ALA A 252 -22.01 0.06 6.07
N ILE A 253 -21.22 -0.55 6.97
CA ILE A 253 -21.38 -1.97 7.37
C ILE A 253 -22.76 -2.21 7.99
N ASP A 254 -23.19 -1.35 8.91
CA ASP A 254 -24.51 -1.48 9.55
C ASP A 254 -25.65 -1.30 8.55
N TYR A 255 -25.56 -0.30 7.67
CA TYR A 255 -26.55 -0.09 6.61
C TYR A 255 -26.66 -1.28 5.66
N LEU A 256 -25.54 -1.72 5.07
CA LEU A 256 -25.54 -2.78 4.06
C LEU A 256 -25.93 -4.15 4.66
N SER A 257 -25.66 -4.40 5.95
CA SER A 257 -26.10 -5.63 6.62
C SER A 257 -27.63 -5.81 6.61
N LYS A 258 -28.40 -4.73 6.53
CA LYS A 258 -29.88 -4.76 6.45
C LYS A 258 -30.40 -5.32 5.12
N PHE A 259 -29.54 -5.40 4.10
CA PHE A 259 -29.80 -6.04 2.81
C PHE A 259 -29.42 -7.53 2.81
N GLY A 260 -29.24 -8.13 4.00
CA GLY A 260 -29.03 -9.57 4.23
C GLY A 260 -27.60 -10.08 4.06
N TYR A 261 -26.61 -9.18 4.10
CA TYR A 261 -25.20 -9.57 4.24
C TYR A 261 -24.81 -9.62 5.72
N SER A 262 -23.87 -10.50 6.09
CA SER A 262 -23.28 -10.45 7.42
C SER A 262 -22.35 -9.24 7.57
N LYS A 263 -22.10 -8.77 8.80
CA LYS A 263 -21.23 -7.60 9.02
C LYS A 263 -19.77 -7.91 8.67
N GLU A 264 -19.37 -9.17 8.80
CA GLU A 264 -18.06 -9.71 8.41
C GLU A 264 -17.92 -9.78 6.89
N GLN A 265 -18.97 -10.21 6.18
CA GLN A 265 -19.02 -10.17 4.72
C GLN A 265 -18.89 -8.74 4.19
N MET A 266 -19.57 -7.78 4.82
CA MET A 266 -19.44 -6.36 4.45
C MET A 266 -18.07 -5.80 4.80
N TYR A 267 -17.49 -6.12 5.96
CA TYR A 267 -16.11 -5.73 6.28
C TYR A 267 -15.11 -6.24 5.23
N LEU A 268 -15.20 -7.52 4.84
CA LEU A 268 -14.34 -8.09 3.80
C LEU A 268 -14.59 -7.47 2.41
N LEU A 269 -15.86 -7.18 2.05
CA LEU A 269 -16.19 -6.51 0.79
C LEU A 269 -15.65 -5.08 0.75
N LEU A 270 -15.83 -4.30 1.82
CA LEU A 270 -15.35 -2.92 1.91
C LEU A 270 -13.83 -2.80 1.90
N SER A 271 -13.11 -3.89 2.19
CA SER A 271 -11.64 -3.99 2.13
C SER A 271 -11.09 -4.28 0.72
N CYS A 272 -11.97 -4.60 -0.24
CA CYS A 272 -11.57 -5.05 -1.57
C CYS A 272 -12.41 -4.50 -2.73
N CYS A 273 -13.56 -3.87 -2.48
CA CYS A 273 -14.21 -3.02 -3.46
C CYS A 273 -13.28 -1.86 -3.86
N PRO A 274 -13.40 -1.33 -5.09
CA PRO A 274 -12.71 -0.11 -5.50
C PRO A 274 -13.33 1.16 -4.88
N CYS A 275 -13.84 1.06 -3.65
CA CYS A 275 -14.48 2.14 -2.91
C CYS A 275 -13.54 3.35 -2.71
N GLU A 276 -14.10 4.53 -2.52
CA GLU A 276 -13.36 5.78 -2.30
C GLU A 276 -13.54 6.27 -0.87
N GLY A 277 -12.47 6.19 -0.09
CA GLY A 277 -12.36 7.02 1.10
C GLY A 277 -11.92 8.42 0.71
N ARG A 278 -12.63 9.45 1.19
CA ARG A 278 -12.22 10.84 1.04
C ARG A 278 -12.30 11.55 2.40
N ILE A 279 -11.31 12.38 2.69
CA ILE A 279 -11.39 13.34 3.80
C ILE A 279 -12.05 14.59 3.22
N SER A 280 -13.26 14.92 3.68
CA SER A 280 -14.09 16.01 3.16
C SER A 280 -13.83 17.34 3.86
N GLY A 281 -13.52 17.30 5.17
CA GLY A 281 -13.24 18.48 5.97
C GLY A 281 -12.24 18.18 7.10
N LEU A 282 -11.30 19.11 7.32
CA LEU A 282 -10.26 19.04 8.36
C LEU A 282 -10.17 20.32 9.22
N VAL A 283 -11.01 21.33 8.95
CA VAL A 283 -10.89 22.68 9.53
C VAL A 283 -12.04 23.02 10.48
N ASP A 284 -13.19 22.38 10.32
CA ASP A 284 -14.45 22.71 10.98
C ASP A 284 -14.51 22.15 12.42
N SER A 285 -13.81 22.85 13.33
CA SER A 285 -13.69 22.45 14.73
C SER A 285 -15.06 22.22 15.39
N PRO A 286 -15.27 21.11 16.13
CA PRO A 286 -14.26 20.13 16.55
C PRO A 286 -14.09 18.92 15.61
N ASN A 287 -14.84 18.82 14.51
CA ASN A 287 -15.00 17.57 13.76
C ASN A 287 -14.25 17.58 12.41
N ALA A 288 -13.37 16.60 12.20
CA ALA A 288 -13.06 16.20 10.83
C ALA A 288 -14.29 15.48 10.24
N CYS A 289 -14.56 15.70 8.96
CA CYS A 289 -15.57 14.98 8.19
C CYS A 289 -14.85 14.07 7.18
N ALA A 290 -15.18 12.78 7.17
CA ALA A 290 -14.69 11.83 6.20
C ALA A 290 -15.84 10.99 5.64
N ILE A 291 -15.72 10.61 4.37
CA ILE A 291 -16.73 9.82 3.67
C ILE A 291 -16.15 8.53 3.09
N LEU A 292 -16.99 7.51 3.05
CA LEU A 292 -16.80 6.29 2.28
C LEU A 292 -17.84 6.26 1.16
N ALA A 293 -17.39 6.44 -0.09
CA ALA A 293 -18.22 6.30 -1.27
C ALA A 293 -18.05 4.88 -1.86
N ILE A 294 -19.18 4.20 -2.05
CA ILE A 294 -19.27 2.82 -2.55
C ILE A 294 -19.93 2.85 -3.93
N PRO A 295 -19.31 2.28 -4.98
CA PRO A 295 -19.92 2.27 -6.30
C PRO A 295 -21.13 1.33 -6.31
N THR A 296 -22.31 1.81 -6.68
CA THR A 296 -23.57 1.03 -6.56
C THR A 296 -23.60 -0.18 -7.48
N THR A 297 -22.91 -0.13 -8.61
CA THR A 297 -22.90 -1.16 -9.65
C THR A 297 -22.13 -2.44 -9.28
N ILE A 298 -21.65 -2.58 -8.04
CA ILE A 298 -21.04 -3.83 -7.52
C ILE A 298 -22.07 -4.74 -6.86
N PHE A 299 -23.33 -4.29 -6.70
CA PHE A 299 -24.40 -5.06 -6.09
C PHE A 299 -25.44 -5.51 -7.13
N ASP A 300 -25.81 -6.79 -7.11
CA ASP A 300 -26.91 -7.35 -7.92
C ASP A 300 -28.30 -6.88 -7.46
N GLN A 301 -28.37 -6.04 -6.41
CA GLN A 301 -29.58 -5.46 -5.85
C GLN A 301 -29.40 -3.96 -5.61
N ASP A 302 -30.48 -3.20 -5.78
CA ASP A 302 -30.46 -1.74 -5.58
C ASP A 302 -30.50 -1.41 -4.08
N VAL A 303 -29.32 -1.14 -3.52
CA VAL A 303 -29.08 -0.82 -2.10
C VAL A 303 -29.46 0.61 -1.69
N ARG A 304 -30.04 1.42 -2.58
CA ARG A 304 -30.42 2.81 -2.25
C ARG A 304 -31.68 2.86 -1.35
N PRO A 305 -31.87 3.91 -0.52
CA PRO A 305 -33.08 4.09 0.27
C PRO A 305 -34.34 4.16 -0.60
N LYS A 306 -35.44 3.55 -0.13
CA LYS A 306 -36.74 3.54 -0.83
C LYS A 306 -37.87 3.73 0.18
N THR A 307 -39.02 4.22 -0.30
CA THR A 307 -40.24 4.44 0.50
C THR A 307 -40.86 3.12 0.99
N ASN A 308 -40.60 2.03 0.27
CA ASN A 308 -41.02 0.68 0.63
C ASN A 308 -40.02 0.03 1.60
N LYS A 309 -40.46 -0.99 2.36
CA LYS A 309 -39.59 -1.78 3.25
C LYS A 309 -38.35 -2.30 2.51
N VAL A 310 -37.22 -2.31 3.20
CA VAL A 310 -35.92 -2.82 2.69
C VAL A 310 -36.13 -4.23 2.10
N PRO A 311 -35.65 -4.51 0.87
CA PRO A 311 -35.71 -5.84 0.28
C PRO A 311 -35.06 -6.89 1.19
N VAL A 312 -35.78 -7.97 1.49
CA VAL A 312 -35.36 -8.96 2.49
C VAL A 312 -34.31 -9.91 1.91
N GLY A 313 -33.06 -9.46 1.95
CA GLY A 313 -31.87 -10.25 1.69
C GLY A 313 -31.45 -10.34 0.22
N PRO A 314 -30.19 -10.72 -0.05
CA PRO A 314 -29.75 -10.96 -1.40
C PRO A 314 -30.41 -12.25 -1.91
N ARG A 315 -30.67 -12.33 -3.22
CA ARG A 315 -30.59 -13.64 -3.87
C ARG A 315 -29.15 -14.07 -3.78
N LEU A 316 -28.80 -14.82 -2.73
CA LEU A 316 -27.44 -15.30 -2.49
C LEU A 316 -27.14 -16.36 -3.56
N VAL A 317 -26.63 -15.90 -4.71
CA VAL A 317 -26.33 -16.75 -5.86
C VAL A 317 -25.17 -17.67 -5.50
N ARG A 318 -25.52 -18.84 -4.97
CA ARG A 318 -24.60 -19.97 -4.78
C ARG A 318 -24.23 -20.54 -6.15
N ASN A 319 -23.43 -19.80 -6.91
CA ASN A 319 -22.75 -20.33 -8.09
C ASN A 319 -21.96 -21.57 -7.62
N PRO A 320 -22.29 -22.79 -8.08
CA PRO A 320 -21.60 -24.00 -7.62
C PRO A 320 -20.12 -23.96 -8.00
N ASP A 321 -19.78 -23.18 -9.04
CA ASP A 321 -18.47 -23.14 -9.70
C ASP A 321 -17.71 -21.82 -9.49
N VAL A 322 -17.90 -21.15 -8.35
CA VAL A 322 -16.82 -20.27 -7.84
C VAL A 322 -15.57 -21.15 -7.68
N LEU A 323 -14.41 -20.70 -8.18
CA LEU A 323 -13.17 -21.49 -8.25
C LEU A 323 -12.74 -22.04 -6.88
N LYS A 324 -13.25 -23.22 -6.55
CA LYS A 324 -12.81 -24.05 -5.42
C LYS A 324 -11.40 -24.51 -5.74
N CYS A 325 -10.41 -23.96 -5.04
CA CYS A 325 -9.11 -24.60 -4.96
C CYS A 325 -9.30 -25.93 -4.22
N THR A 326 -9.51 -27.02 -4.95
CA THR A 326 -9.49 -28.38 -4.43
C THR A 326 -8.08 -28.67 -3.93
N TYR A 327 -7.83 -28.36 -2.65
CA TYR A 327 -6.66 -28.80 -1.95
C TYR A 327 -6.81 -30.31 -1.72
N ASP A 328 -6.13 -31.06 -2.56
CA ASP A 328 -6.17 -32.52 -2.66
C ASP A 328 -5.35 -33.24 -1.57
N GLY A 329 -4.82 -32.48 -0.60
CA GLY A 329 -3.95 -32.98 0.46
C GLY A 329 -2.50 -33.23 0.05
N ASN A 330 -2.24 -33.43 -1.25
CA ASN A 330 -0.93 -33.92 -1.76
C ASN A 330 0.12 -32.82 -1.91
N LEU A 331 -0.28 -31.56 -2.10
CA LEU A 331 0.66 -30.45 -2.19
C LEU A 331 1.12 -29.97 -0.80
N PRO A 332 2.42 -29.80 -0.54
CA PRO A 332 2.91 -29.32 0.76
C PRO A 332 2.26 -28.00 1.19
N THR A 333 1.56 -28.01 2.32
CA THR A 333 1.04 -26.79 2.94
C THR A 333 2.21 -25.96 3.44
N THR A 334 2.35 -24.72 2.96
CA THR A 334 3.38 -23.79 3.43
C THR A 334 3.12 -23.43 4.89
N LYS A 335 3.77 -24.12 5.83
CA LYS A 335 3.81 -23.70 7.23
C LYS A 335 4.37 -22.28 7.30
N ASN A 336 3.60 -21.36 7.88
CA ASN A 336 4.06 -20.01 8.10
C ASN A 336 5.13 -20.04 9.22
N PRO A 337 6.38 -19.59 8.98
CA PRO A 337 7.43 -19.62 10.00
C PRO A 337 7.15 -18.70 11.19
N CYS A 338 6.10 -17.87 11.12
CA CYS A 338 5.64 -17.00 12.20
C CYS A 338 4.42 -17.55 12.98
N THR A 339 3.84 -18.71 12.64
CA THR A 339 2.67 -19.29 13.36
C THR A 339 3.03 -20.30 14.44
N THR A 340 4.31 -20.44 14.79
CA THR A 340 4.74 -21.10 16.04
C THR A 340 5.05 -20.03 17.07
N ILE A 341 4.02 -19.65 17.81
CA ILE A 341 4.05 -18.98 19.12
C ILE A 341 3.12 -19.82 20.01
#